data_AF-A0AAV6UT74-F1
#
_entry.id   AF-A0AAV6UT74-F1
#
_cell.length_a   1.000
_cell.length_b   1.000
_cell.length_c   1.000
_cell.angle_alpha   90.00
_cell.angle_beta   90.00
_cell.angle_gamma   90.00
#
_symmetry.space_group_name_H-M   'P 1'
#
loop_
_entity.id
_entity.type
_entity.pdbx_description
1 polymer ?
#
loop_
_entity_poly.entity_id
_entity_poly.type
_entity_poly.pdbx_seq_one_letter_code
_entity_poly.pdbx_strand_id
1 'polypeptide(L)'
;MEIAFEYNRLVSNDGSFEYNISNIKYTLTNFQVYSSVDIGQAVVVELAVISQNYSLSNVRVHACLTYGVRPNSWDVNCSSGRPTTSNIENSDASRLFVPFPEAGTWYIRLHTSCCNRLDSKSRAFTCGNPETLIMFRVLSTPCVSQLCGRYGHCEHHTSGGLLFSTCKCLAGWKGWGCTDNSTAKSDSRLIAEVAVLLLSNIFFIPAIVLSAYRNYFSESWVYFATMITSVLFHACDAEVFSHCVLRKDVLQFGDTFLAILSVWFTLVVMSEFSRTFQTCVQVIGAVIIGCIVQYERDGMLVFLLPFSLGLVVLVTSWVIQCHKKRILFYPSAKIWLKSLIPGTALALTGLALFAFFETKDNYPFVHSAWHVLISLSIVFLLPKRKSTSERTEELGSSSALASS
;
A
#
# COMPACT_ATOMS: atom_id res chain seq x y z
N MET A 1 26.39 -22.82 22.09
CA MET A 1 26.47 -22.07 20.80
C MET A 1 26.15 -20.62 21.14
N GLU A 2 27.11 -19.71 20.97
CA GLU A 2 26.89 -18.28 21.24
C GLU A 2 26.24 -17.62 20.03
N ILE A 3 25.16 -16.86 20.23
CA ILE A 3 24.48 -16.12 19.18
C ILE A 3 24.97 -14.66 19.21
N ALA A 4 25.70 -14.24 18.19
CA ALA A 4 25.88 -12.84 17.88
C ALA A 4 26.00 -12.74 16.36
N PHE A 5 25.09 -12.05 15.68
CA PHE A 5 25.09 -11.95 14.21
C PHE A 5 25.57 -10.57 13.74
N GLU A 6 26.55 -10.57 12.83
CA GLU A 6 27.02 -9.41 12.08
C GLU A 6 26.16 -9.19 10.83
N TYR A 7 25.65 -7.96 10.68
CA TYR A 7 25.01 -7.44 9.48
C TYR A 7 26.06 -7.33 8.35
N ASN A 8 25.77 -7.82 7.15
CA ASN A 8 26.63 -7.80 5.95
C ASN A 8 27.86 -8.74 5.90
N ARG A 9 27.64 -10.05 5.80
CA ARG A 9 28.59 -10.92 5.08
C ARG A 9 27.90 -11.77 4.04
N LEU A 10 28.10 -11.39 2.77
CA LEU A 10 28.30 -12.35 1.69
C LEU A 10 29.61 -13.10 1.98
N VAL A 11 29.61 -14.01 2.95
CA VAL A 11 30.74 -14.91 3.19
C VAL A 11 30.18 -16.29 3.50
N SER A 12 30.47 -17.18 2.55
CA SER A 12 30.37 -18.62 2.60
C SER A 12 31.16 -19.21 3.78
N ASN A 13 30.57 -19.22 4.97
CA ASN A 13 30.88 -20.22 5.99
C ASN A 13 29.56 -20.60 6.64
N ASP A 14 28.98 -21.66 6.09
CA ASP A 14 27.70 -22.21 6.52
C ASP A 14 27.83 -22.58 8.00
N GLY A 15 27.15 -21.84 8.88
CA GLY A 15 27.02 -22.15 10.31
C GLY A 15 26.16 -23.41 10.57
N SER A 16 26.11 -24.33 9.60
CA SER A 16 25.54 -25.65 9.73
C SER A 16 26.51 -26.50 10.53
N PHE A 17 26.12 -26.86 11.74
CA PHE A 17 26.88 -27.82 12.53
C PHE A 17 26.30 -29.21 12.29
N GLU A 18 27.14 -30.10 11.81
CA GLU A 18 26.83 -31.53 11.77
C GLU A 18 27.10 -32.13 13.16
N TYR A 19 26.06 -32.71 13.76
CA TYR A 19 26.18 -33.39 15.05
C TYR A 19 25.85 -34.86 14.90
N ASN A 20 26.66 -35.70 15.52
CA ASN A 20 26.27 -37.08 15.76
C ASN A 20 25.51 -37.14 17.09
N ILE A 21 24.20 -37.43 17.01
CA ILE A 21 23.36 -37.55 18.20
C ILE A 21 23.23 -39.00 18.61
N SER A 22 23.24 -39.26 19.92
CA SER A 22 23.12 -40.62 20.44
C SER A 22 21.70 -41.13 20.25
N ASN A 23 21.58 -42.39 19.79
CA ASN A 23 20.29 -43.03 19.62
C ASN A 23 19.81 -43.76 20.90
N ILE A 24 20.63 -43.77 21.95
CA ILE A 24 20.41 -44.50 23.21
C ILE A 24 20.06 -43.54 24.36
N LYS A 25 20.59 -42.31 24.31
CA LYS A 25 20.36 -41.26 25.32
C LYS A 25 19.97 -39.97 24.63
N TYR A 26 19.16 -39.16 25.30
CA TYR A 26 18.84 -37.82 24.84
C TYR A 26 20.10 -36.96 24.76
N THR A 27 20.32 -36.31 23.62
CA THR A 27 21.35 -35.27 23.48
C THR A 27 20.77 -33.94 23.93
N LEU A 28 21.46 -33.24 24.83
CA LEU A 28 21.06 -31.92 25.32
C LEU A 28 22.10 -30.90 24.89
N THR A 29 21.66 -29.84 24.20
CA THR A 29 22.49 -28.69 23.86
C THR A 29 21.75 -27.39 24.23
N ASN A 30 22.47 -26.27 24.22
CA ASN A 30 21.93 -24.97 24.56
C ASN A 30 22.50 -23.87 23.66
N PHE A 31 21.73 -22.78 23.57
CA PHE A 31 22.13 -21.54 22.92
C PHE A 31 21.67 -20.35 23.76
N GLN A 32 22.36 -19.23 23.61
CA GLN A 32 22.06 -17.99 24.33
C GLN A 32 21.35 -17.01 23.41
N VAL A 33 20.25 -16.42 23.86
CA VAL A 33 19.55 -15.31 23.19
C VAL A 33 19.91 -14.02 23.92
N TYR A 34 20.46 -13.04 23.21
CA TYR A 34 20.94 -11.79 23.80
C TYR A 34 19.86 -10.70 23.78
N SER A 35 19.78 -9.95 24.88
CA SER A 35 18.75 -8.93 25.12
C SER A 35 18.82 -7.71 24.20
N SER A 36 19.94 -7.46 23.53
CA SER A 36 20.13 -6.27 22.69
C SER A 36 19.95 -6.53 21.19
N VAL A 37 20.04 -7.79 20.75
CA VAL A 37 20.12 -8.13 19.31
C VAL A 37 19.03 -9.11 18.89
N ASP A 38 18.74 -10.14 19.71
CA ASP A 38 17.94 -11.29 19.26
C ASP A 38 16.46 -11.19 19.64
N ILE A 39 16.13 -10.43 20.68
CA ILE A 39 14.75 -10.33 21.20
C ILE A 39 13.79 -9.62 20.24
N GLY A 40 14.32 -8.82 19.32
CA GLY A 40 13.54 -8.06 18.34
C GLY A 40 13.16 -8.84 17.08
N GLN A 41 13.60 -10.10 16.96
CA GLN A 41 13.46 -10.88 15.73
C GLN A 41 12.89 -12.28 16.05
N ALA A 42 12.84 -13.16 15.05
CA ALA A 42 12.47 -14.56 15.25
C ALA A 42 13.70 -15.45 15.27
N VAL A 43 13.84 -16.28 16.32
CA VAL A 43 14.84 -17.34 16.36
C VAL A 43 14.28 -18.58 15.67
N VAL A 44 15.05 -19.13 14.74
CA VAL A 44 14.72 -20.31 13.97
C VAL A 44 15.69 -21.42 14.33
N VAL A 45 15.13 -22.57 14.66
CA VAL A 45 15.87 -23.81 14.87
C VAL A 45 15.58 -24.72 13.69
N GLU A 46 16.61 -24.99 12.87
CA GLU A 46 16.53 -25.89 11.73
C GLU A 46 17.15 -27.25 12.09
N LEU A 47 16.42 -28.31 11.74
CA LEU A 47 16.81 -29.69 11.97
C LEU A 47 16.58 -30.52 10.71
N ALA A 48 17.66 -31.05 10.14
CA ALA A 48 17.61 -32.00 9.04
C ALA A 48 18.36 -33.28 9.40
N VAL A 49 17.82 -34.43 9.02
CA VAL A 49 18.52 -35.71 9.17
C VAL A 49 19.38 -35.91 7.93
N ILE A 50 20.68 -36.04 8.09
CA ILE A 50 21.59 -36.28 6.95
C ILE A 50 21.55 -37.79 6.68
N SER A 51 21.10 -38.16 5.47
CA SER A 51 20.91 -39.56 5.09
C SER A 51 22.21 -40.36 5.26
N GLN A 52 22.18 -41.34 6.16
CA GLN A 52 23.11 -42.47 6.15
C GLN A 52 22.37 -43.70 5.59
N ASN A 53 23.11 -44.75 5.21
CA ASN A 53 22.56 -45.99 4.65
C ASN A 53 21.67 -46.75 5.67
N TYR A 54 20.44 -46.27 5.90
CA TYR A 54 19.41 -46.92 6.71
C TYR A 54 18.53 -47.78 5.78
N SER A 55 18.95 -49.02 5.53
CA SER A 55 18.41 -49.86 4.46
C SER A 55 16.91 -50.18 4.58
N LEU A 56 16.31 -50.10 5.79
CA LEU A 56 14.92 -50.56 6.05
C LEU A 56 14.12 -49.72 7.07
N SER A 57 14.71 -48.70 7.69
CA SER A 57 14.09 -47.92 8.78
C SER A 57 13.99 -46.43 8.46
N ASN A 58 12.82 -45.82 8.66
CA ASN A 58 12.66 -44.37 8.61
C ASN A 58 13.06 -43.77 9.97
N VAL A 59 14.13 -42.98 9.99
CA VAL A 59 14.62 -42.31 11.20
C VAL A 59 13.89 -40.99 11.37
N ARG A 60 13.35 -40.78 12.58
CA ARG A 60 12.77 -39.51 13.01
C ARG A 60 13.60 -38.95 14.16
N VAL A 61 13.87 -37.66 14.11
CA VAL A 61 14.53 -36.93 15.19
C VAL A 61 13.49 -36.02 15.83
N HIS A 62 13.26 -36.22 17.12
CA HIS A 62 12.40 -35.39 17.96
C HIS A 62 13.25 -34.36 18.67
N ALA A 63 12.84 -33.11 18.59
CA ALA A 63 13.46 -32.01 19.31
C ALA A 63 12.46 -31.35 20.26
N CYS A 64 12.93 -30.97 21.45
CA CYS A 64 12.14 -30.26 22.45
C CYS A 64 12.90 -29.01 22.88
N LEU A 65 12.29 -27.85 22.68
CA LEU A 65 12.88 -26.54 23.02
C LEU A 65 12.27 -26.00 24.33
N THR A 66 13.12 -25.65 25.31
CA THR A 66 12.72 -25.05 26.59
C THR A 66 13.54 -23.80 26.90
N TYR A 67 12.93 -22.84 27.59
CA TYR A 67 13.57 -21.58 27.98
C TYR A 67 13.87 -21.55 29.48
N GLY A 68 15.07 -21.07 29.86
CA GLY A 68 15.48 -20.78 31.24
C GLY A 68 15.70 -22.01 32.15
N VAL A 69 14.98 -23.11 31.90
CA VAL A 69 15.02 -24.32 32.70
C VAL A 69 15.65 -25.45 31.91
N ARG A 70 16.71 -26.05 32.47
CA ARG A 70 17.33 -27.27 31.94
C ARG A 70 16.30 -28.40 32.04
N PRO A 71 15.89 -29.01 30.93
CA PRO A 71 14.73 -29.88 30.95
C PRO A 71 15.11 -31.27 31.50
N ASN A 72 14.24 -31.86 32.33
CA ASN A 72 14.48 -33.12 33.06
C ASN A 72 14.58 -34.34 32.12
N SER A 73 15.53 -35.26 32.34
CA SER A 73 15.82 -36.41 31.47
C SER A 73 14.65 -37.37 31.24
N TRP A 74 13.64 -37.36 32.11
CA TRP A 74 12.46 -38.24 32.04
C TRP A 74 11.24 -37.64 31.32
N ASP A 75 11.26 -36.36 30.92
CA ASP A 75 10.13 -35.72 30.23
C ASP A 75 10.12 -36.09 28.73
N VAL A 76 9.67 -37.31 28.42
CA VAL A 76 9.67 -37.85 27.05
C VAL A 76 8.73 -37.07 26.12
N ASN A 77 7.67 -36.47 26.66
CA ASN A 77 6.60 -35.83 25.88
C ASN A 77 6.82 -34.33 25.63
N CYS A 78 7.96 -33.76 26.03
CA CYS A 78 8.21 -32.32 25.93
C CYS A 78 7.08 -31.50 26.60
N SER A 79 6.60 -31.93 27.76
CA SER A 79 5.45 -31.32 28.43
C SER A 79 5.70 -29.87 28.85
N SER A 80 6.97 -29.53 29.11
CA SER A 80 7.40 -28.19 29.55
C SER A 80 7.95 -27.31 28.43
N GLY A 81 7.82 -27.72 27.16
CA GLY A 81 8.51 -27.09 26.03
C GLY A 81 7.72 -27.07 24.73
N ARG A 82 8.39 -26.61 23.65
CA ARG A 82 7.87 -26.63 22.28
C ARG A 82 8.47 -27.82 21.52
N PRO A 83 7.67 -28.84 21.15
CA PRO A 83 8.17 -29.98 20.38
C PRO A 83 8.27 -29.67 18.88
N THR A 84 9.24 -30.28 18.20
CA THR A 84 9.33 -30.33 16.73
C THR A 84 9.93 -31.66 16.29
N THR A 85 9.59 -32.13 15.09
CA THR A 85 10.04 -33.45 14.58
C THR A 85 10.55 -33.33 13.14
N SER A 86 11.68 -33.98 12.85
CA SER A 86 12.28 -34.05 11.50
C SER A 86 12.44 -35.50 11.07
N ASN A 87 12.15 -35.80 9.81
CA ASN A 87 12.17 -37.17 9.27
C ASN A 87 13.03 -37.21 7.99
N ILE A 88 13.58 -38.39 7.67
CA ILE A 88 14.39 -38.61 6.45
C ILE A 88 13.58 -38.41 5.15
N GLU A 89 12.27 -38.67 5.16
CA GLU A 89 11.43 -38.61 3.95
C GLU A 89 11.10 -37.19 3.48
N ASN A 90 11.26 -36.18 4.35
CA ASN A 90 11.19 -34.78 3.96
C ASN A 90 12.61 -34.32 3.64
N SER A 91 12.91 -34.10 2.36
CA SER A 91 14.16 -33.48 1.92
C SER A 91 14.37 -32.07 2.47
N ASP A 92 13.29 -31.43 2.96
CA ASP A 92 13.33 -30.12 3.60
C ASP A 92 13.57 -30.22 5.10
N ALA A 93 14.48 -29.40 5.61
CA ALA A 93 14.76 -29.26 7.04
C ALA A 93 13.49 -28.84 7.81
N SER A 94 13.19 -29.51 8.92
CA SER A 94 12.15 -29.07 9.85
C SER A 94 12.60 -27.79 10.55
N ARG A 95 11.74 -26.76 10.52
CA ARG A 95 12.01 -25.45 11.12
C ARG A 95 11.06 -25.18 12.28
N LEU A 96 11.61 -24.79 13.42
CA LEU A 96 10.86 -24.30 14.57
C LEU A 96 11.12 -22.82 14.75
N PHE A 97 10.07 -22.00 14.73
CA PHE A 97 10.15 -20.55 14.88
C PHE A 97 9.76 -20.13 16.31
N VAL A 98 10.55 -19.25 16.89
CA VAL A 98 10.26 -18.56 18.15
C VAL A 98 10.28 -17.05 17.87
N PRO A 99 9.12 -16.45 17.58
CA PRO A 99 9.04 -15.00 17.39
C PRO A 99 9.23 -14.28 18.73
N PHE A 100 10.02 -13.21 18.72
CA PHE A 100 10.29 -12.34 19.89
C PHE A 100 10.69 -13.16 21.14
N PRO A 101 11.79 -13.93 21.07
CA PRO A 101 12.20 -14.81 22.16
C PRO A 101 12.63 -14.02 23.40
N GLU A 102 12.42 -14.61 24.58
CA GLU A 102 12.98 -14.07 25.81
C GLU A 102 14.52 -14.19 25.84
N ALA A 103 15.19 -13.15 26.34
CA ALA A 103 16.64 -13.14 26.50
C ALA A 103 17.07 -14.10 27.61
N GLY A 104 18.06 -14.94 27.32
CA GLY A 104 18.55 -15.94 28.26
C GLY A 104 18.95 -17.22 27.57
N THR A 105 19.16 -18.27 28.38
CA THR A 105 19.60 -19.56 27.87
C THR A 105 18.41 -20.42 27.45
N TRP A 106 18.44 -20.87 26.21
CA TRP A 106 17.49 -21.81 25.64
C TRP A 106 18.15 -23.18 25.54
N TYR A 107 17.41 -24.21 25.95
CA TYR A 107 17.85 -25.60 25.93
C TYR A 107 17.09 -26.35 24.86
N ILE A 108 17.79 -27.17 24.09
CA ILE A 108 17.18 -28.08 23.14
C ILE A 108 17.61 -29.50 23.42
N ARG A 109 16.62 -30.38 23.53
CA ARG A 109 16.81 -31.81 23.68
C ARG A 109 16.50 -32.50 22.37
N LEU A 110 17.36 -33.43 21.96
CA LEU A 110 17.25 -34.20 20.72
C LEU A 110 17.22 -35.69 21.05
N HIS A 111 16.34 -36.43 20.36
CA HIS A 111 16.26 -37.89 20.47
C HIS A 111 15.77 -38.53 19.18
N THR A 112 16.36 -39.66 18.82
CA THR A 112 16.02 -40.38 17.60
C THR A 112 15.06 -41.53 17.87
N SER A 113 14.11 -41.73 16.97
CA SER A 113 13.27 -42.93 16.95
C SER A 113 13.21 -43.50 15.54
N CYS A 114 13.25 -44.81 15.41
CA CYS A 114 13.12 -45.50 14.14
C CYS A 114 11.72 -46.11 14.01
N CYS A 115 11.17 -46.04 12.79
CA CYS A 115 9.93 -46.72 12.42
C CYS A 115 10.18 -47.62 11.20
N ASN A 116 9.42 -48.70 11.06
CA ASN A 116 9.52 -49.54 9.87
C ASN A 116 8.97 -48.80 8.65
N ARG A 117 9.74 -48.76 7.57
CA ARG A 117 9.38 -48.04 6.34
C ARG A 117 8.12 -48.60 5.66
N LEU A 118 7.84 -49.89 5.85
CA LEU A 118 6.71 -50.60 5.24
C LEU A 118 5.41 -50.53 6.07
N ASP A 119 5.47 -50.07 7.33
CA ASP A 119 4.31 -49.95 8.21
C ASP A 119 4.39 -48.67 9.06
N SER A 120 3.80 -47.59 8.55
CA SER A 120 3.77 -46.28 9.21
C SER A 120 2.99 -46.27 10.54
N LYS A 121 2.23 -47.34 10.86
CA LYS A 121 1.53 -47.54 12.14
C LYS A 121 2.34 -48.38 13.15
N SER A 122 3.51 -48.88 12.77
CA SER A 122 4.39 -49.61 13.68
C SER A 122 4.82 -48.74 14.87
N ARG A 123 4.91 -49.34 16.07
CA ARG A 123 5.42 -48.64 17.26
C ARG A 123 6.86 -48.19 16.99
N ALA A 124 7.14 -46.93 17.30
CA ALA A 124 8.49 -46.39 17.24
C ALA A 124 9.41 -47.19 18.17
N PHE A 125 10.58 -47.58 17.66
CA PHE A 125 11.60 -48.34 18.39
C PHE A 125 12.95 -47.63 18.35
N THR A 126 13.89 -48.07 19.20
CA THR A 126 15.25 -47.51 19.25
C THR A 126 16.04 -47.90 18.00
N CYS A 127 16.68 -46.92 17.36
CA CYS A 127 17.48 -47.18 16.17
C CYS A 127 18.67 -48.11 16.48
N GLY A 128 18.96 -49.06 15.60
CA GLY A 128 20.04 -50.04 15.80
C GLY A 128 21.45 -49.46 15.66
N ASN A 129 21.60 -48.34 14.95
CA ASN A 129 22.86 -47.59 14.90
C ASN A 129 23.07 -46.85 16.22
N PRO A 130 24.30 -46.74 16.73
CA PRO A 130 24.57 -46.06 18.00
C PRO A 130 24.35 -44.55 17.92
N GLU A 131 24.54 -43.96 16.73
CA GLU A 131 24.48 -42.53 16.49
C GLU A 131 23.76 -42.22 15.16
N THR A 132 23.20 -41.01 15.05
CA THR A 132 22.57 -40.49 13.85
C THR A 132 23.15 -39.12 13.54
N LEU A 133 23.58 -38.91 12.29
CA LEU A 133 24.09 -37.61 11.84
C LEU A 133 22.93 -36.67 11.50
N ILE A 134 22.94 -35.50 12.13
CA ILE A 134 21.97 -34.45 11.87
C ILE A 134 22.66 -33.15 11.50
N MET A 135 22.02 -32.37 10.63
CA MET A 135 22.30 -30.95 10.48
C MET A 135 21.45 -30.21 11.51
N PHE A 136 22.11 -29.45 12.38
CA PHE A 136 21.47 -28.60 13.35
C PHE A 136 21.95 -27.16 13.19
N ARG A 137 21.00 -26.23 13.05
CA ARG A 137 21.31 -24.81 12.89
C ARG A 137 20.37 -23.97 13.72
N VAL A 138 20.91 -23.01 14.45
CA VAL A 138 20.15 -21.96 15.13
C VAL A 138 20.50 -20.65 14.45
N LEU A 139 19.48 -19.91 14.03
CA LEU A 139 19.65 -18.67 13.28
C LEU A 139 18.59 -17.66 13.71
N SER A 140 18.93 -16.38 13.64
CA SER A 140 17.98 -15.28 13.86
C SER A 140 17.56 -14.74 12.50
N THR A 141 16.25 -14.62 12.29
CA THR A 141 15.68 -14.04 11.06
C THR A 141 14.79 -12.87 11.42
N PRO A 142 14.85 -11.77 10.66
CA PRO A 142 14.01 -10.62 10.94
C PRO A 142 12.52 -10.93 10.76
N CYS A 143 12.15 -11.67 9.72
CA CYS A 143 10.77 -12.10 9.51
C CYS A 143 10.68 -13.59 9.20
N VAL A 144 9.58 -14.19 9.63
CA VAL A 144 9.34 -15.63 9.51
C VAL A 144 8.96 -15.99 8.08
N SER A 145 9.41 -17.17 7.64
CA SER A 145 9.02 -17.78 6.35
C SER A 145 9.27 -16.88 5.13
N GLN A 146 10.52 -16.43 4.96
CA GLN A 146 11.00 -15.68 3.78
C GLN A 146 10.16 -14.44 3.41
N LEU A 147 10.01 -13.51 4.36
CA LEU A 147 9.42 -12.16 4.24
C LEU A 147 7.89 -12.07 4.39
N CYS A 148 7.28 -12.83 5.31
CA CYS A 148 5.87 -12.65 5.70
C CYS A 148 4.82 -13.14 4.67
N GLY A 149 5.21 -14.08 3.81
CA GLY A 149 4.32 -14.66 2.79
C GLY A 149 3.93 -13.68 1.69
N ARG A 150 2.91 -14.02 0.89
CA ARG A 150 2.44 -13.20 -0.25
C ARG A 150 1.70 -11.92 0.18
N TYR A 151 1.05 -11.94 1.35
CA TYR A 151 0.18 -10.87 1.85
C TYR A 151 0.78 -10.15 3.05
N GLY A 152 2.11 -10.05 3.11
CA GLY A 152 2.81 -9.37 4.18
C GLY A 152 4.12 -8.78 3.69
N HIS A 153 4.60 -7.74 4.36
CA HIS A 153 5.92 -7.16 4.13
C HIS A 153 6.70 -7.15 5.44
N CYS A 154 7.99 -7.45 5.36
CA CYS A 154 8.88 -7.37 6.51
C CYS A 154 9.29 -5.91 6.75
N GLU A 155 8.87 -5.33 7.88
CA GLU A 155 9.24 -3.97 8.28
C GLU A 155 10.15 -4.02 9.52
N HIS A 156 11.14 -3.11 9.54
CA HIS A 156 12.04 -2.92 10.66
C HIS A 156 11.68 -1.64 11.41
N HIS A 157 11.61 -1.72 12.73
CA HIS A 157 11.31 -0.61 13.59
C HIS A 157 12.39 -0.48 14.67
N THR A 158 12.71 0.76 15.03
CA THR A 158 13.61 1.06 16.14
C THR A 158 12.81 1.75 17.24
N SER A 159 12.78 1.18 18.44
CA SER A 159 12.14 1.78 19.61
C SER A 159 12.99 1.54 20.85
N GLY A 160 13.25 2.58 21.63
CA GLY A 160 14.01 2.46 22.89
C GLY A 160 15.43 1.91 22.74
N GLY A 161 16.06 2.07 21.57
CA GLY A 161 17.38 1.50 21.26
C GLY A 161 17.36 0.02 20.84
N LEU A 162 16.19 -0.61 20.75
CA LEU A 162 16.00 -1.96 20.24
C LEU A 162 15.56 -1.90 18.78
N LEU A 163 16.22 -2.70 17.94
CA LEU A 163 15.80 -2.95 16.55
C LEU A 163 14.95 -4.22 16.54
N PHE A 164 13.69 -4.10 16.14
CA PHE A 164 12.81 -5.24 15.97
C PHE A 164 12.19 -5.26 14.58
N SER A 165 11.84 -6.44 14.11
CA SER A 165 11.24 -6.66 12.81
C SER A 165 9.92 -7.39 12.96
N THR A 166 8.95 -6.98 12.16
CA THR A 166 7.60 -7.53 12.19
C THR A 166 7.04 -7.66 10.79
N CYS A 167 6.06 -8.54 10.66
CA CYS A 167 5.28 -8.70 9.45
C CYS A 167 4.10 -7.75 9.46
N LYS A 168 4.11 -6.77 8.56
CA LYS A 168 2.94 -5.93 8.28
C LYS A 168 2.05 -6.64 7.27
N CYS A 169 0.91 -7.13 7.75
CA CYS A 169 -0.03 -7.87 6.93
C CYS A 169 -0.92 -6.94 6.10
N LEU A 170 -1.21 -7.38 4.88
CA LEU A 170 -1.99 -6.68 3.87
C LEU A 170 -3.36 -7.36 3.71
N ALA A 171 -4.31 -6.68 3.09
CA ALA A 171 -5.62 -7.23 2.71
C ALA A 171 -6.39 -7.92 3.86
N GLY A 172 -6.20 -7.49 5.11
CA GLY A 172 -6.88 -8.04 6.28
C GLY A 172 -6.33 -9.38 6.81
N TRP A 173 -5.19 -9.85 6.29
CA TRP A 173 -4.44 -10.97 6.86
C TRP A 173 -3.91 -10.64 8.25
N LYS A 174 -3.74 -11.66 9.09
CA LYS A 174 -3.34 -11.53 10.49
C LYS A 174 -2.24 -12.53 10.88
N GLY A 175 -1.73 -12.32 12.09
CA GLY A 175 -0.70 -13.15 12.71
C GLY A 175 0.71 -12.67 12.40
N TRP A 176 1.66 -13.18 13.17
CA TRP A 176 3.09 -12.81 13.14
C TRP A 176 3.80 -13.18 11.82
N GLY A 177 3.19 -14.03 10.99
CA GLY A 177 3.67 -14.36 9.65
C GLY A 177 2.66 -14.10 8.54
N CYS A 178 1.58 -13.35 8.81
CA CYS A 178 0.49 -13.10 7.85
C CYS A 178 -0.14 -14.37 7.27
N THR A 179 -0.36 -15.37 8.11
CA THR A 179 -0.91 -16.68 7.73
C THR A 179 -2.35 -16.91 8.18
N ASP A 180 -2.91 -16.02 9.00
CA ASP A 180 -4.32 -16.08 9.43
C ASP A 180 -5.19 -15.32 8.43
N ASN A 181 -6.11 -16.04 7.79
CA ASN A 181 -7.03 -15.54 6.78
C ASN A 181 -8.45 -15.26 7.30
N SER A 182 -8.68 -15.31 8.62
CA SER A 182 -10.01 -15.15 9.23
C SER A 182 -10.73 -13.86 8.84
N THR A 183 -9.99 -12.78 8.55
CA THR A 183 -10.52 -11.50 8.08
C THR A 183 -9.95 -11.06 6.74
N ALA A 184 -9.29 -11.96 6.02
CA ALA A 184 -8.65 -11.62 4.75
C ALA A 184 -9.69 -11.36 3.65
N LYS A 185 -9.48 -10.31 2.86
CA LYS A 185 -10.23 -10.06 1.63
C LYS A 185 -9.81 -11.06 0.56
N SER A 186 -10.76 -11.50 -0.27
CA SER A 186 -10.46 -12.34 -1.43
C SER A 186 -9.72 -11.54 -2.52
N ASP A 187 -8.88 -12.21 -3.30
CA ASP A 187 -8.18 -11.60 -4.44
C ASP A 187 -9.16 -10.93 -5.42
N SER A 188 -10.33 -11.55 -5.66
CA SER A 188 -11.39 -10.96 -6.49
C SER A 188 -11.91 -9.62 -5.96
N ARG A 189 -12.05 -9.50 -4.64
CA ARG A 189 -12.51 -8.26 -4.00
C ARG A 189 -11.45 -7.17 -4.08
N LEU A 190 -10.18 -7.52 -3.85
CA LEU A 190 -9.05 -6.59 -3.98
C LEU A 190 -8.93 -6.06 -5.40
N ILE A 191 -9.00 -6.94 -6.41
CA ILE A 191 -8.95 -6.55 -7.82
C ILE A 191 -10.15 -5.67 -8.17
N ALA A 192 -11.35 -5.98 -7.69
CA ALA A 192 -12.53 -5.15 -7.93
C ALA A 192 -12.40 -3.75 -7.31
N GLU A 193 -11.87 -3.65 -6.08
CA GLU A 193 -11.63 -2.35 -5.41
C GLU A 193 -10.66 -1.48 -6.21
N VAL A 194 -9.54 -2.05 -6.67
CA VAL A 194 -8.57 -1.34 -7.53
C VAL A 194 -9.20 -0.99 -8.89
N ALA A 195 -9.91 -1.93 -9.51
CA ALA A 195 -10.52 -1.71 -10.83
C ALA A 195 -11.53 -0.55 -10.81
N VAL A 196 -12.34 -0.42 -9.75
CA VAL A 196 -13.33 0.67 -9.64
C VAL A 196 -12.63 2.04 -9.54
N LEU A 197 -11.51 2.14 -8.80
CA LEU A 197 -10.67 3.35 -8.74
C LEU A 197 -10.05 3.71 -10.11
N LEU A 198 -9.56 2.71 -10.84
CA LEU A 198 -8.96 2.94 -12.16
C LEU A 198 -10.01 3.31 -13.22
N LEU A 199 -11.14 2.59 -13.26
CA LEU A 199 -12.16 2.77 -14.28
C LEU A 199 -12.98 4.05 -14.08
N SER A 200 -13.14 4.52 -12.85
CA SER A 200 -13.84 5.79 -12.57
C SER A 200 -13.19 7.00 -13.24
N ASN A 201 -11.87 6.96 -13.48
CA ASN A 201 -11.14 8.00 -14.17
C ASN A 201 -11.50 8.15 -15.66
N ILE A 202 -12.06 7.11 -16.30
CA ILE A 202 -12.52 7.17 -17.70
C ILE A 202 -13.59 8.25 -17.90
N PHE A 203 -14.32 8.62 -16.86
CA PHE A 203 -15.32 9.70 -16.92
C PHE A 203 -14.74 11.10 -17.17
N PHE A 204 -13.42 11.27 -17.13
CA PHE A 204 -12.76 12.48 -17.65
C PHE A 204 -12.77 12.58 -19.18
N ILE A 205 -12.91 11.47 -19.91
CA ILE A 205 -12.86 11.46 -21.38
C ILE A 205 -13.89 12.42 -22.01
N PRO A 206 -15.18 12.44 -21.61
CA PRO A 206 -16.13 13.44 -22.09
C PRO A 206 -15.67 14.89 -21.90
N ALA A 207 -15.07 15.23 -20.75
CA ALA A 207 -14.56 16.57 -20.48
C ALA A 207 -13.34 16.91 -21.36
N ILE A 208 -12.42 15.96 -21.55
CA ILE A 208 -11.26 16.08 -22.44
C ILE A 208 -11.71 16.33 -23.88
N VAL A 209 -12.58 15.47 -24.41
CA VAL A 209 -13.08 15.59 -25.79
C VAL A 209 -13.85 16.90 -25.98
N LEU A 210 -14.71 17.26 -25.04
CA LEU A 210 -15.50 18.49 -25.14
C LEU A 210 -14.63 19.76 -25.08
N SER A 211 -13.64 19.79 -24.18
CA SER A 211 -12.72 20.92 -24.06
C SER A 211 -11.84 21.07 -25.30
N ALA A 212 -11.31 19.97 -25.84
CA ALA A 212 -10.59 19.96 -27.11
C ALA A 212 -11.47 20.46 -28.27
N TYR A 213 -12.70 19.94 -28.40
CA TYR A 213 -13.66 20.37 -29.43
C TYR A 213 -13.97 21.87 -29.34
N ARG A 214 -14.05 22.41 -28.12
CA ARG A 214 -14.29 23.84 -27.88
C ARG A 214 -13.01 24.70 -27.94
N ASN A 215 -11.86 24.11 -28.26
CA ASN A 215 -10.53 24.74 -28.35
C ASN A 215 -9.98 25.27 -27.01
N TYR A 216 -10.36 24.64 -25.89
CA TYR A 216 -9.76 24.85 -24.58
C TYR A 216 -8.60 23.87 -24.39
N PHE A 217 -7.51 24.06 -25.15
CA PHE A 217 -6.41 23.10 -25.21
C PHE A 217 -5.65 22.97 -23.89
N SER A 218 -5.41 24.08 -23.19
CA SER A 218 -4.72 24.06 -21.89
C SER A 218 -5.51 23.23 -20.87
N GLU A 219 -6.83 23.45 -20.84
CA GLU A 219 -7.75 22.77 -19.95
C GLU A 219 -7.88 21.28 -20.31
N SER A 220 -7.98 20.97 -21.61
CA SER A 220 -7.98 19.59 -22.12
C SER A 220 -6.74 18.81 -21.71
N TRP A 221 -5.55 19.43 -21.76
CA TRP A 221 -4.31 18.80 -21.33
C TRP A 221 -4.26 18.57 -19.82
N VAL A 222 -4.76 19.53 -19.02
CA VAL A 222 -4.87 19.35 -17.57
C VAL A 222 -5.80 18.18 -17.25
N TYR A 223 -6.99 18.11 -17.86
CA TYR A 223 -7.93 17.00 -17.63
C TYR A 223 -7.36 15.64 -18.03
N PHE A 224 -6.64 15.59 -19.15
CA PHE A 224 -5.95 14.39 -19.60
C PHE A 224 -4.85 13.98 -18.61
N ALA A 225 -4.04 14.94 -18.16
CA ALA A 225 -2.98 14.68 -17.18
C ALA A 225 -3.56 14.21 -15.83
N THR A 226 -4.66 14.81 -15.36
CA THR A 226 -5.40 14.38 -14.16
C THR A 226 -5.80 12.91 -14.29
N MET A 227 -6.47 12.55 -15.40
CA MET A 227 -6.92 11.17 -15.64
C MET A 227 -5.75 10.17 -15.60
N ILE A 228 -4.68 10.42 -16.35
CA ILE A 228 -3.55 9.49 -16.43
C ILE A 228 -2.82 9.38 -15.09
N THR A 229 -2.56 10.51 -14.44
CA THR A 229 -1.81 10.50 -13.17
C THR A 229 -2.61 9.84 -12.05
N SER A 230 -3.92 10.05 -12.01
CA SER A 230 -4.82 9.38 -11.06
C SER A 230 -4.85 7.87 -11.26
N VAL A 231 -4.97 7.41 -12.53
CA VAL A 231 -4.90 5.98 -12.87
C VAL A 231 -3.57 5.37 -12.42
N LEU A 232 -2.44 6.04 -12.70
CA LEU A 232 -1.12 5.54 -12.29
C LEU A 232 -0.95 5.54 -10.77
N PHE A 233 -1.49 6.54 -10.08
CA PHE A 233 -1.47 6.61 -8.62
C PHE A 233 -2.25 5.45 -7.99
N HIS A 234 -3.51 5.24 -8.36
CA HIS A 234 -4.31 4.15 -7.77
C HIS A 234 -3.82 2.76 -8.16
N ALA A 235 -3.18 2.62 -9.33
CA ALA A 235 -2.51 1.37 -9.69
C ALA A 235 -1.30 1.10 -8.78
N CYS A 236 -0.60 2.15 -8.34
CA CYS A 236 0.54 2.05 -7.42
C CYS A 236 0.11 1.94 -5.94
N ASP A 237 -1.01 2.54 -5.57
CA ASP A 237 -1.51 2.56 -4.18
C ASP A 237 -2.14 1.23 -3.73
N ALA A 238 -2.46 0.32 -4.66
CA ALA A 238 -3.03 -0.98 -4.36
C ALA A 238 -2.15 -1.79 -3.38
N GLU A 239 -2.77 -2.37 -2.34
CA GLU A 239 -2.01 -3.07 -1.29
C GLU A 239 -1.23 -4.29 -1.79
N VAL A 240 -1.88 -5.16 -2.58
CA VAL A 240 -1.30 -6.45 -3.01
C VAL A 240 -0.92 -6.44 -4.50
N PHE A 241 -1.75 -5.80 -5.33
CA PHE A 241 -1.57 -5.76 -6.78
C PHE A 241 -1.04 -4.39 -7.24
N SER A 242 -0.06 -3.85 -6.52
CA SER A 242 0.55 -2.56 -6.86
C SER A 242 1.40 -2.64 -8.12
N HIS A 243 1.27 -1.62 -8.97
CA HIS A 243 2.13 -1.41 -10.13
C HIS A 243 2.55 0.06 -10.19
N CYS A 244 3.80 0.33 -9.81
CA CYS A 244 4.34 1.68 -9.69
C CYS A 244 5.34 1.97 -10.83
N VAL A 245 4.97 2.89 -11.73
CA VAL A 245 5.88 3.40 -12.78
C VAL A 245 6.88 4.42 -12.21
N LEU A 246 6.44 5.16 -11.19
CA LEU A 246 7.22 6.15 -10.45
C LEU A 246 7.06 5.88 -8.96
N ARG A 247 7.89 6.54 -8.14
CA ARG A 247 7.74 6.46 -6.69
C ARG A 247 6.35 6.96 -6.25
N LYS A 248 5.76 6.30 -5.26
CA LYS A 248 4.40 6.58 -4.77
C LYS A 248 4.20 8.04 -4.35
N ASP A 249 5.20 8.65 -3.73
CA ASP A 249 5.19 10.06 -3.32
C ASP A 249 5.03 11.03 -4.50
N VAL A 250 5.58 10.69 -5.66
CA VAL A 250 5.48 11.52 -6.87
C VAL A 250 4.12 11.36 -7.53
N LEU A 251 3.62 10.12 -7.59
CA LEU A 251 2.30 9.83 -8.14
C LEU A 251 1.18 10.43 -7.30
N GLN A 252 1.26 10.33 -5.97
CA GLN A 252 0.32 10.96 -5.05
C GLN A 252 0.32 12.48 -5.20
N PHE A 253 1.50 13.10 -5.28
CA PHE A 253 1.60 14.54 -5.54
C PHE A 253 0.91 14.91 -6.85
N GLY A 254 1.21 14.18 -7.93
CA GLY A 254 0.65 14.46 -9.24
C GLY A 254 -0.86 14.31 -9.30
N ASP A 255 -1.42 13.28 -8.66
CA ASP A 255 -2.86 13.04 -8.59
C ASP A 255 -3.58 14.20 -7.88
N THR A 256 -3.15 14.55 -6.66
CA THR A 256 -3.73 15.66 -5.89
C THR A 256 -3.54 17.01 -6.60
N PHE A 257 -2.33 17.30 -7.09
CA PHE A 257 -2.01 18.55 -7.77
C PHE A 257 -2.88 18.74 -9.02
N LEU A 258 -2.94 17.75 -9.91
CA LEU A 258 -3.67 17.85 -11.16
C LEU A 258 -5.18 17.81 -10.94
N ALA A 259 -5.68 17.11 -9.91
CA ALA A 259 -7.08 17.18 -9.54
C ALA A 259 -7.50 18.60 -9.15
N ILE A 260 -6.74 19.25 -8.25
CA ILE A 260 -7.03 20.64 -7.83
C ILE A 260 -6.84 21.60 -9.00
N LEU A 261 -5.79 21.40 -9.81
CA LEU A 261 -5.54 22.21 -10.99
C LEU A 261 -6.68 22.13 -12.01
N SER A 262 -7.30 20.96 -12.19
CA SER A 262 -8.43 20.78 -13.09
C SER A 262 -9.64 21.63 -12.66
N VAL A 263 -9.94 21.67 -11.37
CA VAL A 263 -11.02 22.51 -10.81
C VAL A 263 -10.67 23.98 -10.97
N TRP A 264 -9.43 24.37 -10.64
CA TRP A 264 -8.93 25.74 -10.81
C TRP A 264 -9.07 26.23 -12.26
N PHE A 265 -8.57 25.46 -13.22
CA PHE A 265 -8.65 25.81 -14.64
C PHE A 265 -10.10 25.93 -15.12
N THR A 266 -10.98 25.06 -14.64
CA THR A 266 -12.42 25.12 -14.95
C THR A 266 -13.04 26.43 -14.43
N LEU A 267 -12.78 26.81 -13.17
CA LEU A 267 -13.28 28.05 -12.58
C LEU A 267 -12.74 29.29 -13.32
N VAL A 268 -11.45 29.29 -13.69
CA VAL A 268 -10.85 30.41 -14.45
C VAL A 268 -11.43 30.50 -15.86
N VAL A 269 -11.72 29.39 -16.54
CA VAL A 269 -12.36 29.44 -17.86
C VAL A 269 -13.81 29.89 -17.80
N MET A 270 -14.51 29.57 -16.71
CA MET A 270 -15.85 30.10 -16.46
C MET A 270 -15.85 31.62 -16.18
N SER A 271 -14.70 32.19 -15.79
CA SER A 271 -14.53 33.64 -15.69
C SER A 271 -14.43 34.25 -17.10
N GLU A 272 -15.16 35.31 -17.37
CA GLU A 272 -15.20 35.95 -18.70
C GLU A 272 -14.11 37.02 -18.88
N PHE A 273 -12.94 36.80 -18.29
CA PHE A 273 -11.80 37.68 -18.52
C PHE A 273 -11.15 37.46 -19.91
N SER A 274 -10.26 38.39 -20.29
CA SER A 274 -9.49 38.23 -21.53
C SER A 274 -8.61 36.98 -21.47
N ARG A 275 -8.35 36.35 -22.62
CA ARG A 275 -7.57 35.09 -22.66
C ARG A 275 -6.17 35.26 -22.07
N THR A 276 -5.54 36.42 -22.27
CA THR A 276 -4.25 36.76 -21.66
C THR A 276 -4.36 36.74 -20.14
N PHE A 277 -5.37 37.39 -19.56
CA PHE A 277 -5.56 37.41 -18.11
C PHE A 277 -5.87 36.02 -17.55
N GLN A 278 -6.76 35.25 -18.20
CA GLN A 278 -7.05 33.87 -17.81
C GLN A 278 -5.77 33.03 -17.76
N THR A 279 -4.90 33.16 -18.78
CA THR A 279 -3.64 32.40 -18.84
C THR A 279 -2.70 32.81 -17.71
N CYS A 280 -2.58 34.11 -17.40
CA CYS A 280 -1.78 34.58 -16.26
C CYS A 280 -2.29 34.00 -14.93
N VAL A 281 -3.61 34.06 -14.68
CA VAL A 281 -4.23 33.53 -13.46
C VAL A 281 -4.09 32.00 -13.37
N GLN A 282 -4.23 31.29 -14.49
CA GLN A 282 -4.00 29.84 -14.58
C GLN A 282 -2.56 29.47 -14.19
N VAL A 283 -1.56 30.15 -14.75
CA VAL A 283 -0.14 29.87 -14.47
C VAL A 283 0.24 30.24 -13.04
N ILE A 284 -0.16 31.42 -12.55
CA ILE A 284 0.08 31.85 -11.16
C ILE A 284 -0.57 30.86 -10.19
N GLY A 285 -1.83 30.49 -10.45
CA GLY A 285 -2.54 29.50 -9.65
C GLY A 285 -1.85 28.14 -9.67
N ALA A 286 -1.37 27.67 -10.82
CA ALA A 286 -0.64 26.42 -10.92
C ALA A 286 0.62 26.39 -10.03
N VAL A 287 1.40 27.47 -10.02
CA VAL A 287 2.59 27.58 -9.16
C VAL A 287 2.20 27.55 -7.67
N ILE A 288 1.18 28.33 -7.29
CA ILE A 288 0.71 28.39 -5.89
C ILE A 288 0.17 27.03 -5.43
N ILE A 289 -0.67 26.39 -6.23
CA ILE A 289 -1.24 25.07 -5.93
C ILE A 289 -0.12 24.04 -5.79
N GLY A 290 0.89 24.06 -6.68
CA GLY A 290 2.04 23.17 -6.59
C GLY A 290 2.81 23.32 -5.27
N CYS A 291 3.04 24.55 -4.82
CA CYS A 291 3.68 24.83 -3.54
C CYS A 291 2.83 24.33 -2.35
N ILE A 292 1.52 24.56 -2.37
CA ILE A 292 0.61 24.15 -1.29
C ILE A 292 0.57 22.62 -1.19
N VAL A 293 0.33 21.93 -2.31
CA VAL A 293 0.27 20.45 -2.35
C VAL A 293 1.63 19.84 -1.96
N GLN A 294 2.75 20.50 -2.28
CA GLN A 294 4.05 20.01 -1.84
C GLN A 294 4.28 20.16 -0.34
N TYR A 295 3.72 21.21 0.28
CA TYR A 295 3.82 21.44 1.72
C TYR A 295 2.93 20.47 2.52
N GLU A 296 1.68 20.31 2.10
CA GLU A 296 0.71 19.43 2.75
C GLU A 296 -0.18 18.78 1.69
N ARG A 297 -0.27 17.45 1.70
CA ARG A 297 -0.98 16.67 0.67
C ARG A 297 -2.34 16.18 1.14
N ASP A 298 -2.46 15.90 2.44
CA ASP A 298 -3.62 15.24 3.04
C ASP A 298 -4.57 16.24 3.74
N GLY A 299 -4.22 17.52 3.74
CA GLY A 299 -4.99 18.57 4.39
C GLY A 299 -6.22 18.98 3.58
N MET A 300 -7.41 19.00 4.20
CA MET A 300 -8.63 19.53 3.57
C MET A 300 -8.48 21.00 3.11
N LEU A 301 -7.60 21.77 3.78
CA LEU A 301 -7.29 23.16 3.43
C LEU A 301 -6.66 23.30 2.04
N VAL A 302 -5.95 22.27 1.59
CA VAL A 302 -5.28 22.21 0.28
C VAL A 302 -6.31 22.27 -0.86
N PHE A 303 -7.50 21.71 -0.63
CA PHE A 303 -8.63 21.81 -1.55
C PHE A 303 -9.42 23.11 -1.37
N LEU A 304 -9.68 23.51 -0.12
CA LEU A 304 -10.54 24.65 0.19
C LEU A 304 -9.96 25.99 -0.29
N LEU A 305 -8.65 26.20 -0.14
CA LEU A 305 -8.03 27.48 -0.44
C LEU A 305 -8.02 27.79 -1.96
N PRO A 306 -7.52 26.92 -2.84
CA PRO A 306 -7.60 27.16 -4.29
C PRO A 306 -9.03 27.23 -4.80
N PHE A 307 -9.94 26.41 -4.27
CA PHE A 307 -11.35 26.44 -4.65
C PHE A 307 -12.02 27.77 -4.29
N SER A 308 -11.85 28.24 -3.05
CA SER A 308 -12.42 29.51 -2.59
C SER A 308 -11.86 30.70 -3.37
N LEU A 309 -10.55 30.72 -3.62
CA LEU A 309 -9.92 31.76 -4.45
C LEU A 309 -10.45 31.73 -5.89
N GLY A 310 -10.63 30.54 -6.46
CA GLY A 310 -11.19 30.38 -7.81
C GLY A 310 -12.64 30.87 -7.92
N LEU A 311 -13.45 30.60 -6.89
CA LEU A 311 -14.81 31.13 -6.79
C LEU A 311 -14.83 32.66 -6.69
N VAL A 312 -13.92 33.26 -5.93
CA VAL A 312 -13.78 34.73 -5.86
C VAL A 312 -13.49 35.29 -7.24
N VAL A 313 -12.51 34.73 -7.97
CA VAL A 313 -12.18 35.15 -9.35
C VAL A 313 -13.41 35.06 -10.26
N LEU A 314 -14.17 33.96 -10.17
CA LEU A 314 -15.38 33.72 -10.96
C LEU A 314 -16.49 34.75 -10.64
N VAL A 315 -16.83 34.92 -9.36
CA VAL A 315 -17.88 35.84 -8.91
C VAL A 315 -17.53 37.28 -9.24
N THR A 316 -16.28 37.69 -9.02
CA THR A 316 -15.82 39.03 -9.40
C THR A 316 -15.98 39.27 -10.90
N SER A 317 -15.65 38.27 -11.73
CA SER A 317 -15.86 38.37 -13.19
C SER A 317 -17.33 38.60 -13.54
N TRP A 318 -18.24 37.86 -12.93
CA TRP A 318 -19.67 37.98 -13.19
C TRP A 318 -20.24 39.33 -12.72
N VAL A 319 -19.79 39.83 -11.55
CA VAL A 319 -20.17 41.16 -11.05
C VAL A 319 -19.72 42.26 -12.02
N ILE A 320 -18.50 42.17 -12.54
CA ILE A 320 -17.99 43.11 -13.55
C ILE A 320 -18.84 43.04 -14.82
N GLN A 321 -19.25 41.85 -15.28
CA GLN A 321 -20.10 41.72 -16.45
C GLN A 321 -21.52 42.25 -16.23
N CYS A 322 -22.11 42.03 -15.05
CA CYS A 322 -23.38 42.65 -14.66
C CYS A 322 -23.30 44.18 -14.78
N HIS A 323 -22.23 44.78 -14.28
CA HIS A 323 -22.02 46.22 -14.33
C HIS A 323 -21.81 46.73 -15.77
N LYS A 324 -20.95 46.05 -16.55
CA LYS A 324 -20.68 46.43 -17.96
C LYS A 324 -21.92 46.32 -18.86
N LYS A 325 -22.69 45.24 -18.71
CA LYS A 325 -23.88 44.97 -19.53
C LYS A 325 -25.16 45.60 -18.97
N ARG A 326 -25.08 46.27 -17.79
CA ARG A 326 -26.22 46.84 -17.05
C ARG A 326 -27.38 45.85 -16.86
N ILE A 327 -27.04 44.61 -16.53
CA ILE A 327 -27.99 43.54 -16.24
C ILE A 327 -27.84 43.07 -14.80
N LEU A 328 -28.95 42.73 -14.15
CA LEU A 328 -28.96 42.36 -12.74
C LEU A 328 -28.40 40.95 -12.47
N PHE A 329 -28.58 40.04 -13.42
CA PHE A 329 -28.17 38.64 -13.30
C PHE A 329 -27.36 38.18 -14.51
N TYR A 330 -26.16 37.69 -14.23
CA TYR A 330 -25.26 37.07 -15.19
C TYR A 330 -24.76 35.73 -14.62
N PRO A 331 -24.70 34.64 -15.39
CA PRO A 331 -25.19 34.46 -16.77
C PRO A 331 -26.73 34.39 -16.89
N SER A 332 -27.25 34.22 -18.11
CA SER A 332 -28.71 34.11 -18.36
C SER A 332 -29.35 32.92 -17.64
N ALA A 333 -30.65 33.04 -17.28
CA ALA A 333 -31.40 31.99 -16.59
C ALA A 333 -31.39 30.62 -17.32
N LYS A 334 -31.31 30.62 -18.66
CA LYS A 334 -31.20 29.39 -19.45
C LYS A 334 -29.88 28.66 -19.22
N ILE A 335 -28.78 29.39 -19.07
CA ILE A 335 -27.45 28.84 -18.78
C ILE A 335 -27.40 28.31 -17.34
N TRP A 336 -28.01 29.05 -16.40
CA TRP A 336 -28.19 28.57 -15.04
C TRP A 336 -28.90 27.23 -14.99
N LEU A 337 -30.08 27.13 -15.59
CA LEU A 337 -30.90 25.91 -15.53
C LEU A 337 -30.27 24.71 -16.26
N LYS A 338 -29.66 24.92 -17.42
CA LYS A 338 -29.15 23.82 -18.27
C LYS A 338 -27.70 23.40 -17.99
N SER A 339 -26.91 24.26 -17.34
CA SER A 339 -25.46 24.06 -17.23
C SER A 339 -24.95 24.29 -15.81
N LEU A 340 -25.18 25.46 -15.22
CA LEU A 340 -24.58 25.78 -13.92
C LEU A 340 -25.21 25.01 -12.76
N ILE A 341 -26.54 24.92 -12.67
CA ILE A 341 -27.22 24.17 -11.61
C ILE A 341 -26.82 22.69 -11.62
N PRO A 342 -26.95 21.93 -12.74
CA PRO A 342 -26.57 20.52 -12.74
C PRO A 342 -25.07 20.33 -12.50
N GLY A 343 -24.21 21.15 -13.10
CA GLY A 343 -22.76 21.07 -12.88
C GLY A 343 -22.36 21.34 -11.44
N THR A 344 -22.85 22.43 -10.85
CA THR A 344 -22.57 22.79 -9.45
C THR A 344 -23.16 21.76 -8.49
N ALA A 345 -24.35 21.22 -8.76
CA ALA A 345 -24.94 20.17 -7.94
C ALA A 345 -24.04 18.92 -7.91
N LEU A 346 -23.60 18.44 -9.09
CA LEU A 346 -22.66 17.31 -9.19
C LEU A 346 -21.35 17.59 -8.43
N ALA A 347 -20.77 18.78 -8.62
CA ALA A 347 -19.52 19.16 -7.96
C ALA A 347 -19.67 19.20 -6.43
N LEU A 348 -20.74 19.81 -5.91
CA LEU A 348 -21.01 19.88 -4.48
C LEU A 348 -21.29 18.51 -3.88
N THR A 349 -22.05 17.65 -4.57
CA THR A 349 -22.27 16.27 -4.13
C THR A 349 -20.97 15.49 -4.10
N GLY A 350 -20.12 15.63 -5.13
CA GLY A 350 -18.79 15.04 -5.13
C GLY A 350 -17.98 15.48 -3.92
N LEU A 351 -17.80 16.80 -3.74
CA LEU A 351 -17.05 17.36 -2.62
C LEU A 351 -17.59 16.91 -1.25
N ALA A 352 -18.92 16.80 -1.11
CA ALA A 352 -19.53 16.31 0.12
C ALA A 352 -19.21 14.83 0.38
N LEU A 353 -19.23 13.97 -0.66
CA LEU A 353 -18.83 12.57 -0.54
C LEU A 353 -17.38 12.44 -0.04
N PHE A 354 -16.47 13.19 -0.67
CA PHE A 354 -15.06 13.20 -0.29
C PHE A 354 -14.83 13.72 1.14
N ALA A 355 -15.45 14.84 1.51
CA ALA A 355 -15.19 15.50 2.79
C ALA A 355 -15.85 14.82 4.00
N PHE A 356 -17.01 14.17 3.81
CA PHE A 356 -17.84 13.71 4.94
C PHE A 356 -18.14 12.20 4.95
N PHE A 357 -18.07 11.51 3.80
CA PHE A 357 -18.50 10.12 3.69
C PHE A 357 -17.36 9.14 3.42
N GLU A 358 -16.20 9.63 3.01
CA GLU A 358 -15.02 8.79 2.76
C GLU A 358 -14.42 8.29 4.08
N THR A 359 -14.22 6.98 4.17
CA THR A 359 -13.57 6.27 5.27
C THR A 359 -12.58 5.26 4.70
N LYS A 360 -11.70 4.73 5.55
CA LYS A 360 -10.71 3.72 5.13
C LYS A 360 -11.35 2.47 4.51
N ASP A 361 -12.54 2.08 4.99
CA ASP A 361 -13.19 0.84 4.55
C ASP A 361 -13.97 1.00 3.24
N ASN A 362 -14.53 2.20 3.00
CA ASN A 362 -15.35 2.47 1.81
C ASN A 362 -14.62 3.30 0.73
N TYR A 363 -13.37 3.68 0.99
CA TYR A 363 -12.52 4.50 0.12
C TYR A 363 -12.60 4.13 -1.37
N PRO A 364 -12.43 2.85 -1.79
CA PRO A 364 -12.43 2.52 -3.21
C PRO A 364 -13.74 2.88 -3.93
N PHE A 365 -14.86 2.92 -3.22
CA PHE A 365 -16.18 3.20 -3.80
C PHE A 365 -16.54 4.69 -3.71
N VAL A 366 -16.34 5.31 -2.55
CA VAL A 366 -16.68 6.71 -2.33
C VAL A 366 -15.77 7.63 -3.16
N HIS A 367 -14.47 7.33 -3.18
CA HIS A 367 -13.50 8.10 -3.96
C HIS A 367 -13.75 7.97 -5.46
N SER A 368 -14.10 6.76 -5.92
CA SER A 368 -14.49 6.54 -7.32
C SER A 368 -15.77 7.29 -7.69
N ALA A 369 -16.76 7.35 -6.80
CA ALA A 369 -17.95 8.17 -7.03
C ALA A 369 -17.61 9.67 -7.10
N TRP A 370 -16.67 10.14 -6.28
CA TRP A 370 -16.15 11.50 -6.36
C TRP A 370 -15.51 11.80 -7.73
N HIS A 371 -14.66 10.90 -8.27
CA HIS A 371 -14.11 11.05 -9.63
C HIS A 371 -15.19 11.23 -10.68
N VAL A 372 -16.20 10.37 -10.66
CA VAL A 372 -17.31 10.39 -11.63
C VAL A 372 -18.08 11.70 -11.52
N LEU A 373 -18.43 12.14 -10.31
CA LEU A 373 -19.21 13.36 -10.12
C LEU A 373 -18.44 14.63 -10.51
N ILE A 374 -17.16 14.73 -10.14
CA ILE A 374 -16.33 15.89 -10.50
C ILE A 374 -16.08 15.93 -12.01
N SER A 375 -15.71 14.81 -12.62
CA SER A 375 -15.46 14.76 -14.07
C SER A 375 -16.71 15.08 -14.89
N LEU A 376 -17.88 14.56 -14.51
CA LEU A 376 -19.16 14.91 -15.14
C LEU A 376 -19.55 16.38 -14.90
N SER A 377 -19.23 16.95 -13.72
CA SER A 377 -19.51 18.37 -13.45
C SER A 377 -18.84 19.30 -14.46
N ILE A 378 -17.60 18.99 -14.87
CA ILE A 378 -16.82 19.79 -15.84
C ILE A 378 -17.55 19.87 -17.19
N VAL A 379 -18.19 18.78 -17.63
CA VAL A 379 -18.94 18.74 -18.90
C VAL A 379 -20.06 19.77 -18.93
N PHE A 380 -20.74 19.97 -17.80
CA PHE A 380 -21.80 20.97 -17.65
C PHE A 380 -21.27 22.38 -17.43
N LEU A 381 -20.21 22.52 -16.63
CA LEU A 381 -19.65 23.81 -16.22
C LEU A 381 -18.84 24.49 -17.32
N LEU A 382 -18.26 23.72 -18.25
CA LEU A 382 -17.47 24.28 -19.33
C LEU A 382 -18.35 25.18 -20.23
N PRO A 383 -18.01 26.46 -20.44
CA PRO A 383 -18.78 27.36 -21.29
C PRO A 383 -18.64 27.00 -22.77
N LYS A 384 -19.64 27.37 -23.58
CA LYS A 384 -19.51 27.31 -25.04
C LYS A 384 -18.62 28.46 -25.50
N ARG A 385 -17.70 28.20 -26.43
CA ARG A 385 -16.89 29.26 -27.04
C ARG A 385 -17.81 30.14 -27.90
N LYS A 386 -17.88 31.44 -27.59
CA LYS A 386 -18.53 32.44 -28.45
C LYS A 386 -17.88 32.42 -29.84
N SER A 387 -18.67 32.49 -30.91
CA SER A 387 -18.12 32.47 -32.26
C SER A 387 -17.27 33.73 -32.51
N THR A 388 -16.31 33.67 -33.45
CA THR A 388 -15.47 34.80 -33.84
C THR A 388 -16.30 36.02 -34.30
N SER A 389 -17.54 35.81 -34.78
CA SER A 389 -18.47 36.89 -35.17
C SER A 389 -18.91 37.75 -33.97
N GLU A 390 -19.28 37.12 -32.85
CA GLU A 390 -19.76 37.82 -31.64
C GLU A 390 -18.63 38.58 -30.92
N ARG A 391 -17.39 38.10 -31.04
CA ARG A 391 -16.20 38.78 -30.48
C ARG A 391 -15.84 40.05 -31.25
N THR A 392 -16.13 40.08 -32.55
CA THR A 392 -15.90 41.25 -33.40
C THR A 392 -16.95 42.33 -33.14
N GLU A 393 -18.19 41.93 -32.85
CA GLU A 393 -19.25 42.84 -32.40
C GLU A 393 -19.02 43.40 -30.98
N GLU A 394 -18.56 42.60 -30.00
CA GLU A 394 -18.22 43.09 -28.65
C GLU A 394 -16.99 44.03 -28.66
N LEU A 395 -16.00 43.83 -29.55
CA LEU A 395 -14.89 44.77 -29.76
C LEU A 395 -15.35 46.05 -30.46
N GLY A 396 -16.18 45.94 -31.51
CA GLY A 396 -16.72 47.09 -32.25
C GLY A 396 -17.64 47.98 -31.38
N SER A 397 -18.44 47.35 -30.50
CA SER A 397 -19.29 48.05 -29.52
C SER A 397 -18.47 48.74 -28.43
N SER A 398 -17.37 48.12 -27.96
CA SER A 398 -16.48 48.74 -26.96
C SER A 398 -15.68 49.91 -27.54
N SER A 399 -15.30 49.88 -28.82
CA SER A 399 -14.67 51.02 -29.48
C SER A 399 -15.65 52.17 -29.76
N ALA A 400 -16.93 51.88 -30.04
CA ALA A 400 -17.94 52.91 -30.28
C ALA A 400 -18.32 53.69 -29.02
N LEU A 401 -18.30 53.04 -27.84
CA LEU A 401 -18.53 53.70 -26.54
C LEU A 401 -17.33 54.51 -26.03
N ALA A 402 -16.13 54.29 -26.57
CA ALA A 402 -14.94 55.09 -26.23
C ALA A 402 -14.77 56.33 -27.13
N SER A 403 -15.59 56.46 -28.18
CA SER A 403 -15.54 57.55 -29.16
C SER A 403 -16.76 58.49 -29.12
N SER A 404 -17.61 58.38 -28.11
CA SER A 404 -18.82 59.22 -27.93
C SER A 404 -18.76 60.06 -26.66
#